data_AF-A0A0D2KPS6-F1
#
_entry.id   AF-A0A0D2KPS6-F1
#
_cell.length_a   1.000
_cell.length_b   1.000
_cell.length_c   1.000
_cell.angle_alpha   90.00
_cell.angle_beta   90.00
_cell.angle_gamma   90.00
#
_symmetry.space_group_name_H-M   'P 1'
#
loop_
_entity.id
_entity.type
_entity.pdbx_description
1 polymer ?
#
loop_
_entity_poly.entity_id
_entity_poly.type
_entity_poly.pdbx_seq_one_letter_code
_entity_poly.pdbx_strand_id
1 'polypeptide(L)'
;MVHRSADSRLLANLLQQEKDYSKQLGQVIESSNASLASFAAYAAASAPPTSHVIMDVAGALAAADEALRRYARGVDEWREAMRVLKDAEEEVGNIIRDREILCAFFFSCRGGSNSISE
;
A
#
# COMPACT_ATOMS: atom_id res chain seq x y z
N MET A 1 -4.16 1.79 -29.93
CA MET A 1 -4.31 2.44 -28.61
C MET A 1 -3.01 3.18 -28.32
N VAL A 2 -3.09 4.49 -28.07
CA VAL A 2 -1.92 5.32 -27.78
C VAL A 2 -1.32 4.82 -26.46
N HIS A 3 -0.06 4.39 -26.48
CA HIS A 3 0.70 3.94 -25.31
C HIS A 3 1.00 5.18 -24.45
N ARG A 4 -0.01 5.74 -23.79
CA ARG A 4 0.21 6.72 -22.72
C ARG A 4 0.85 5.94 -21.58
N SER A 5 2.09 6.29 -21.24
CA SER A 5 2.72 5.84 -19.99
C SER A 5 1.74 6.06 -18.84
N ALA A 6 1.55 5.05 -18.00
CA ALA A 6 0.79 5.21 -16.78
C ALA A 6 1.39 6.38 -15.98
N ASP A 7 0.55 7.25 -15.45
CA ASP A 7 1.03 8.39 -14.66
C ASP A 7 1.58 7.86 -13.34
N SER A 8 2.91 7.68 -13.28
CA SER A 8 3.63 7.14 -12.12
C SER A 8 3.37 7.90 -10.81
N ARG A 9 2.87 9.14 -10.93
CA ARG A 9 2.44 9.97 -9.81
C ARG A 9 1.21 9.40 -9.12
N LEU A 10 0.30 8.77 -9.85
CA LEU A 10 -0.90 8.15 -9.29
C LEU A 10 -0.54 6.99 -8.37
N LEU A 11 0.40 6.13 -8.80
CA LEU A 11 0.84 5.00 -8.02
C LEU A 11 1.67 5.45 -6.79
N ALA A 12 2.50 6.48 -6.94
CA ALA A 12 3.20 7.09 -5.80
C ALA A 12 2.23 7.68 -4.77
N ASN A 13 1.18 8.38 -5.22
CA ASN A 13 0.14 8.91 -4.34
C ASN A 13 -0.63 7.81 -3.61
N LEU A 14 -0.98 6.73 -4.32
CA LEU A 14 -1.63 5.56 -3.74
C LEU A 14 -0.75 4.92 -2.65
N LEU A 15 0.53 4.67 -2.94
CA LEU A 15 1.47 4.13 -1.96
C LEU A 15 1.61 5.00 -0.70
N GLN A 16 1.53 6.32 -0.87
CA GLN A 16 1.55 7.26 0.24
C GLN A 16 0.27 7.18 1.07
N GLN A 17 -0.91 7.17 0.44
CA GLN A 17 -2.18 7.01 1.15
C GLN A 17 -2.24 5.69 1.92
N GLU A 18 -1.74 4.62 1.32
CA GLU A 18 -1.73 3.30 1.95
C GLU A 18 -0.76 3.18 3.12
N LYS A 19 0.32 3.96 3.08
CA LYS A 19 1.21 4.11 4.25
C LYS A 19 0.49 4.74 5.42
N ASP A 20 -0.27 5.81 5.16
CA ASP A 20 -1.00 6.52 6.20
C ASP A 20 -2.16 5.66 6.73
N TYR A 21 -2.83 4.91 5.85
CA TYR A 21 -3.85 3.94 6.22
C TYR A 21 -3.32 2.81 7.11
N SER A 22 -2.21 2.17 6.73
CA SER A 22 -1.56 1.11 7.53
C SER A 22 -1.20 1.62 8.94
N LYS A 23 -0.72 2.86 9.05
CA LYS A 23 -0.46 3.50 10.35
C LYS A 23 -1.73 3.69 11.18
N GLN A 24 -2.81 4.20 10.57
CA GLN A 24 -4.10 4.37 11.26
C GLN A 24 -4.67 3.03 11.71
N LEU A 25 -4.55 1.99 10.88
CA LEU A 25 -4.98 0.64 11.22
C LEU A 25 -4.21 0.09 12.43
N GLY A 26 -2.90 0.33 12.50
CA GLY A 26 -2.09 -0.01 13.67
C GLY A 26 -2.59 0.67 14.96
N GLN A 27 -2.91 1.97 14.89
CA GLN A 27 -3.45 2.72 16.03
C GLN A 27 -4.82 2.16 16.48
N VAL A 28 -5.68 1.79 15.54
CA VAL A 28 -6.98 1.17 15.85
C VAL A 28 -6.76 -0.15 16.58
N ILE A 29 -5.83 -1.00 16.13
CA ILE A 29 -5.52 -2.29 16.77
C ILE A 29 -5.01 -2.08 18.20
N GLU A 30 -4.14 -1.10 18.44
CA GLU A 30 -3.65 -0.76 19.79
C GLU A 30 -4.81 -0.31 20.71
N SER A 31 -5.67 0.57 20.20
CA SER A 31 -6.83 1.07 20.96
C SER A 31 -7.85 -0.03 21.27
N SER A 32 -8.08 -0.94 20.32
CA SER A 32 -8.99 -2.07 20.48
C SER A 32 -8.50 -3.04 21.56
N ASN A 33 -7.19 -3.34 21.56
CA ASN A 33 -6.57 -4.19 22.58
C ASN A 33 -6.69 -3.58 23.99
N ALA A 34 -6.42 -2.27 24.13
CA ALA A 34 -6.58 -1.57 25.40
C ALA A 34 -8.05 -1.56 25.89
N SER A 35 -9.00 -1.39 24.96
CA SER A 35 -10.43 -1.47 25.24
C SER A 35 -10.83 -2.87 25.71
N LEU A 36 -10.36 -3.92 25.03
CA LEU A 36 -10.62 -5.31 25.37
C LEU A 36 -10.06 -5.67 26.75
N ALA A 37 -8.84 -5.22 27.08
CA ALA A 37 -8.25 -5.42 28.41
C ALA A 37 -9.10 -4.75 29.51
N SER A 38 -9.58 -3.53 29.26
CA SER A 38 -10.46 -2.81 30.18
C SER A 38 -11.80 -3.52 30.34
N PHE A 39 -12.34 -4.05 29.26
CA PHE A 39 -13.61 -4.78 29.25
C PHE A 39 -13.50 -6.13 29.97
N ALA A 40 -12.38 -6.84 29.83
CA ALA A 40 -12.09 -8.06 30.58
C ALA A 40 -11.93 -7.78 32.09
N ALA A 41 -11.27 -6.69 32.46
CA ALA A 41 -11.18 -6.26 33.86
C ALA A 41 -12.56 -5.93 34.46
N TYR A 42 -13.44 -5.28 33.67
CA TYR A 42 -14.82 -5.04 34.07
C TYR A 42 -15.62 -6.35 34.23
N ALA A 43 -15.39 -7.35 33.36
CA ALA A 43 -15.96 -8.68 33.50
C ALA A 43 -15.57 -9.33 34.85
N ALA A 44 -14.29 -9.21 35.23
CA ALA A 44 -13.77 -9.77 36.47
C ALA A 44 -14.33 -9.09 37.74
N ALA A 45 -14.72 -7.82 37.65
CA ALA A 45 -15.34 -7.07 38.74
C ALA A 45 -16.86 -7.24 38.83
N SER A 46 -17.49 -7.90 37.86
CA SER A 46 -18.95 -8.05 37.75
C SER A 46 -19.47 -9.32 38.44
N ALA A 47 -20.76 -9.33 38.80
CA ALA A 47 -21.42 -10.52 39.35
C ALA A 47 -21.39 -11.69 38.35
N PRO A 48 -21.33 -12.96 38.80
CA PRO A 48 -21.05 -14.10 37.93
C PRO A 48 -21.93 -14.23 36.67
N PRO A 49 -23.26 -14.06 36.74
CA PRO A 49 -24.11 -14.16 35.53
C PRO A 49 -23.76 -13.13 34.47
N THR A 50 -23.47 -11.89 34.90
CA THR A 50 -23.09 -10.79 34.01
C THR A 50 -21.65 -10.97 33.52
N SER A 51 -20.75 -11.43 34.39
CA SER A 51 -19.35 -11.70 34.07
C SER A 51 -19.20 -12.69 32.91
N HIS A 52 -19.97 -13.79 32.93
CA HIS A 52 -19.96 -14.78 31.84
C HIS A 52 -20.36 -14.17 30.49
N VAL A 53 -21.44 -13.39 30.45
CA VAL A 53 -21.90 -12.73 29.20
C VAL A 53 -20.87 -11.71 28.71
N ILE A 54 -20.26 -10.95 29.61
CA ILE A 54 -19.20 -9.98 29.24
C ILE A 54 -17.98 -10.73 28.68
N MET A 55 -17.62 -11.88 29.25
CA MET A 55 -16.49 -12.70 28.79
C MET A 55 -16.74 -13.26 27.37
N ASP A 56 -17.97 -13.68 27.07
CA ASP A 56 -18.35 -14.15 25.73
C ASP A 56 -18.21 -13.03 24.68
N VAL A 57 -18.65 -11.82 25.03
CA VAL A 57 -18.48 -10.64 24.17
C VAL A 57 -17.00 -10.29 24.01
N ALA A 58 -16.21 -10.35 25.08
CA ALA A 58 -14.76 -10.13 25.04
C ALA A 58 -14.08 -11.15 24.10
N GLY A 59 -14.54 -12.41 24.09
CA GLY A 59 -14.06 -13.44 23.19
C GLY A 59 -14.36 -13.13 21.71
N ALA A 60 -15.57 -12.65 21.40
CA ALA A 60 -15.92 -12.21 20.05
C ALA A 60 -15.07 -11.01 19.58
N LEU A 61 -14.83 -10.04 20.47
CA LEU A 61 -13.96 -8.90 20.18
C LEU A 61 -12.51 -9.33 19.97
N ALA A 62 -12.00 -10.30 20.74
CA ALA A 62 -10.66 -10.84 20.56
C ALA A 62 -10.49 -11.52 19.19
N ALA A 63 -11.50 -12.25 18.73
CA ALA A 63 -11.50 -12.85 17.40
C ALA A 63 -11.53 -11.80 16.28
N ALA A 64 -12.29 -10.71 16.46
CA ALA A 64 -12.33 -9.59 15.53
C ALA A 64 -10.97 -8.85 15.46
N ASP A 65 -10.34 -8.59 16.60
CA ASP A 65 -9.00 -7.99 16.68
C ASP A 65 -7.96 -8.83 15.94
N GLU A 66 -8.03 -10.15 16.10
CA GLU A 66 -7.12 -11.05 15.43
C GLU A 66 -7.36 -11.09 13.91
N ALA A 67 -8.61 -10.99 13.46
CA ALA A 67 -8.93 -10.81 12.03
C ALA A 67 -8.38 -9.48 11.49
N LEU A 68 -8.50 -8.38 12.26
CA LEU A 68 -7.95 -7.08 11.91
C LEU A 68 -6.42 -7.09 11.79
N ARG A 69 -5.71 -7.82 12.66
CA ARG A 69 -4.24 -8.00 12.55
C ARG A 69 -3.85 -8.74 11.28
N ARG A 70 -4.58 -9.79 10.91
CA ARG A 70 -4.34 -10.50 9.65
C ARG A 70 -4.58 -9.61 8.44
N TYR A 71 -5.64 -8.81 8.49
CA TYR A 71 -5.92 -7.83 7.45
C TYR A 71 -4.80 -6.78 7.35
N ALA A 72 -4.33 -6.24 8.48
CA ALA A 72 -3.21 -5.29 8.50
C ALA A 72 -1.95 -5.86 7.86
N ARG A 73 -1.63 -7.14 8.14
CA ARG A 73 -0.54 -7.84 7.47
C ARG A 73 -0.76 -7.96 5.96
N GLY A 74 -1.97 -8.32 5.54
CA GLY A 74 -2.32 -8.40 4.11
C GLY A 74 -2.19 -7.05 3.39
N VAL A 75 -2.53 -5.95 4.07
CA VAL A 75 -2.33 -4.59 3.54
C VAL A 75 -0.84 -4.30 3.37
N ASP A 76 0.01 -4.67 4.33
CA ASP A 76 1.45 -4.46 4.20
C ASP A 76 2.09 -5.31 3.09
N GLU A 77 1.65 -6.56 2.94
CA GLU A 77 2.08 -7.44 1.84
C GLU A 77 1.67 -6.88 0.47
N TRP A 78 0.43 -6.40 0.35
CA TRP A 78 -0.05 -5.75 -0.87
C TRP A 78 0.70 -4.45 -1.18
N ARG A 79 1.03 -3.65 -0.16
CA ARG A 79 1.86 -2.44 -0.32
C ARG A 79 3.24 -2.76 -0.86
N GLU A 80 3.85 -3.85 -0.41
CA GLU A 80 5.15 -4.28 -0.92
C GLU A 80 5.06 -4.71 -2.39
N ALA A 81 4.02 -5.47 -2.76
CA ALA A 81 3.76 -5.81 -4.16
C ALA A 81 3.58 -4.57 -5.04
N MET A 82 2.90 -3.53 -4.53
CA MET A 82 2.74 -2.25 -5.22
C MET A 82 4.05 -1.48 -5.38
N ARG A 83 5.01 -1.61 -4.45
CA ARG A 83 6.36 -1.04 -4.62
C ARG A 83 7.12 -1.75 -5.73
N VAL A 84 7.10 -3.08 -5.75
CA VAL A 84 7.72 -3.86 -6.82
C VAL A 84 7.13 -3.48 -8.18
N LEU A 85 5.81 -3.27 -8.25
CA LEU A 85 5.15 -2.78 -9.46
C LEU A 85 5.66 -1.39 -9.86
N LYS A 86 5.83 -0.46 -8.91
CA LYS A 86 6.38 0.88 -9.16
C LYS A 86 7.77 0.81 -9.80
N ASP A 87 8.63 -0.03 -9.25
CA ASP A 87 10.01 -0.15 -9.71
C ASP A 87 10.05 -0.72 -11.15
N ALA A 88 9.21 -1.71 -11.44
CA ALA A 88 9.04 -2.24 -12.79
C ALA A 88 8.50 -1.18 -13.79
N GLU A 89 7.57 -0.34 -13.37
CA GLU A 89 7.08 0.78 -14.19
C GLU A 89 8.18 1.81 -14.47
N GLU A 90 9.02 2.12 -13.50
CA GLU A 90 10.17 3.02 -13.66
C GLU A 90 11.21 2.45 -14.63
N GLU A 91 11.51 1.15 -14.56
CA GLU A 91 12.38 0.44 -15.50
C GLU A 91 11.86 0.50 -16.94
N VAL A 92 10.57 0.18 -17.15
CA VAL A 92 9.93 0.28 -18.47
C VAL A 92 9.96 1.72 -18.97
N GLY A 93 9.73 2.70 -18.10
CA GLY A 93 9.81 4.12 -18.43
C GLY A 93 11.21 4.54 -18.91
N ASN A 94 12.26 4.00 -18.28
CA ASN A 94 13.65 4.26 -18.69
C ASN A 94 13.95 3.65 -20.08
N ILE A 95 13.51 2.41 -20.34
CA ILE A 95 13.70 1.76 -21.65
C ILE A 95 13.01 2.55 -22.77
N ILE A 96 11.79 3.04 -22.53
CA ILE A 96 11.06 3.86 -23.52
C ILE A 96 11.80 5.18 -23.76
N ARG A 97 12.27 5.85 -22.71
CA ARG A 97 13.06 7.08 -22.83
C ARG A 97 14.35 6.86 -23.61
N ASP A 98 15.08 5.81 -23.31
CA ASP A 98 16.33 5.47 -24.01
C ASP A 98 16.09 5.20 -25.49
N ARG A 99 15.01 4.47 -25.83
CA ARG A 99 14.57 4.29 -27.22
C ARG A 99 14.28 5.64 -27.89
N GLU A 100 13.55 6.53 -27.23
CA GLU A 100 13.23 7.86 -27.78
C GLU A 100 14.48 8.71 -27.99
N ILE A 101 15.43 8.69 -27.06
CA ILE A 101 16.72 9.38 -27.18
C ILE A 101 17.51 8.81 -28.36
N LEU A 102 17.60 7.49 -28.48
CA LEU A 102 18.30 6.84 -29.59
C LEU A 102 17.64 7.18 -30.94
N CYS A 103 16.31 7.15 -31.02
CA CYS A 103 15.59 7.54 -32.23
C CYS A 103 15.82 9.03 -32.56
N ALA A 104 15.66 9.93 -31.59
CA ALA A 104 15.86 11.37 -31.79
C ALA A 104 17.30 11.68 -32.21
N PHE A 105 18.29 11.05 -31.57
CA PHE A 105 19.71 11.19 -31.92
C PHE A 105 20.00 10.66 -33.32
N PHE A 106 19.52 9.46 -33.66
CA PHE A 106 19.72 8.88 -34.99
C PHE A 106 19.11 9.74 -36.10
N PHE A 107 17.89 10.25 -35.91
CA PHE A 107 17.27 11.17 -36.86
C PHE A 107 18.02 12.49 -36.98
N SER A 108 18.52 13.05 -35.87
CA SER A 108 19.34 14.25 -35.86
C SER A 108 20.67 14.07 -36.63
N CYS A 109 21.40 12.98 -36.35
CA CYS A 109 22.64 12.64 -37.08
C CYS A 109 22.39 12.41 -38.58
N ARG A 110 21.28 11.78 -38.94
CA ARG A 110 20.92 11.54 -40.34
C ARG A 110 20.49 12.84 -41.06
N GLY A 111 19.84 13.76 -40.35
CA GLY A 111 19.49 15.10 -40.87
C GLY A 111 20.71 16.00 -41.10
N GLY A 112 21.72 15.94 -40.23
CA GLY A 112 22.96 16.73 -40.37
C GLY A 112 23.93 16.21 -41.43
N SER A 113 23.76 14.99 -41.93
CA SER A 113 24.63 14.42 -42.99
C SER A 113 24.21 14.87 -44.40
N ASN A 114 23.00 15.40 -44.59
CA ASN A 114 22.50 15.89 -45.89
C ASN A 114 22.84 17.37 -46.14
N SER A 115 23.49 18.07 -45.21
CA SER A 115 23.84 19.50 -45.33
C SER A 115 25.34 19.75 -45.59
N ILE A 116 26.12 18.72 -45.95
CA ILE A 116 27.57 18.83 -46.25
C ILE A 116 27.87 18.47 -47.72
N SER A 117 26.88 18.55 -48.61
CA SER A 117 27.08 18.31 -50.04
C SER A 117 26.28 19.30 -50.89
N GLU A 118 26.71 20.55 -50.89
CA GLU A 118 26.55 21.53 -51.97
C GLU A 118 27.74 22.49 -51.96
#